data_AF-B9DK33-F1
#
_entry.id   AF-B9DK33-F1
#
_cell.length_a   1.000
_cell.length_b   1.000
_cell.length_c   1.000
_cell.angle_alpha   90.00
_cell.angle_beta   90.00
_cell.angle_gamma   90.00
#
_symmetry.space_group_name_H-M   'P 1'
#
loop_
_entity.id
_entity.type
_entity.pdbx_description
1 polymer ?
#
loop_
_entity_poly.entity_id
_entity_poly.type
_entity_poly.pdbx_seq_one_letter_code
_entity_poly.pdbx_strand_id
1 'polypeptide(L)' 'EVWQYDYYEDVNTVNVHIHRLREKFEQFNYRDYTIKTVWGLGYTFERNQI' A
#
# COMPACT_ATOMS: atom_id res chain seq x y z
N GLU A 1 -13.19 3.23 -14.09
CA GLU A 1 -12.72 4.53 -13.60
C GLU A 1 -12.39 4.35 -12.13
N VAL A 2 -11.11 4.43 -11.72
CA VAL A 2 -10.70 3.79 -10.44
C VAL A 2 -10.61 4.78 -9.28
N TRP A 3 -10.25 6.05 -9.47
CA TRP A 3 -10.39 7.09 -8.43
C TRP A 3 -10.50 8.48 -9.08
N GLN A 4 -11.72 9.01 -9.17
CA GLN A 4 -11.95 10.43 -9.48
C GLN A 4 -11.63 11.25 -8.23
N TYR A 5 -10.76 12.24 -8.40
CA TYR A 5 -10.09 13.05 -7.37
C TYR A 5 -11.03 14.06 -6.68
N ASP A 6 -12.05 13.60 -5.94
CA ASP A 6 -12.92 14.52 -5.17
C ASP A 6 -13.12 14.11 -3.70
N TYR A 7 -12.36 13.16 -3.18
CA TYR A 7 -12.51 12.72 -1.80
C TYR A 7 -11.30 13.07 -0.94
N TYR A 8 -11.36 14.26 -0.37
CA TYR A 8 -10.50 14.77 0.70
C TYR A 8 -10.78 14.03 2.02
N GLU A 9 -10.91 12.70 2.02
CA GLU A 9 -11.08 11.92 3.24
C GLU A 9 -9.78 11.20 3.60
N ASP A 10 -9.06 11.92 4.44
CA ASP A 10 -8.23 11.43 5.52
C ASP A 10 -7.14 10.43 5.10
N VAL A 11 -5.90 10.91 5.05
CA VAL A 11 -4.66 10.12 4.84
C VAL A 11 -4.66 8.82 5.67
N ASN A 12 -5.36 8.82 6.82
CA ASN A 12 -5.61 7.64 7.63
C ASN A 12 -6.28 6.47 6.90
N THR A 13 -7.23 6.72 5.99
CA THR A 13 -7.92 5.67 5.23
C THR A 13 -6.94 4.92 4.33
N VAL A 14 -6.05 5.64 3.64
CA VAL A 14 -5.00 5.04 2.81
C VAL A 14 -4.07 4.18 3.68
N ASN A 15 -3.66 4.71 4.84
CA ASN A 15 -2.78 3.99 5.77
C ASN A 15 -3.40 2.67 6.24
N VAL A 16 -4.68 2.67 6.58
CA VAL A 16 -5.43 1.46 6.98
C VAL A 16 -5.45 0.43 5.85
N HIS A 17 -5.68 0.87 4.61
CA HIS A 17 -5.72 -0.04 3.46
C HIS A 17 -4.35 -0.61 3.13
N ILE A 18 -3.29 0.20 3.21
CA ILE A 18 -1.92 -0.26 3.03
C ILE A 18 -1.53 -1.26 4.12
N HIS A 19 -1.94 -1.04 5.37
CA HIS A 19 -1.69 -1.99 6.45
C HIS A 19 -2.38 -3.34 6.19
N ARG A 20 -3.69 -3.32 5.87
CA ARG A 20 -4.46 -4.53 5.52
C ARG A 20 -3.88 -5.29 4.33
N LEU A 21 -3.35 -4.58 3.33
CA LEU A 21 -2.69 -5.21 2.17
C LEU A 21 -1.40 -5.93 2.58
N ARG A 22 -0.58 -5.32 3.44
CA ARG A 22 0.63 -5.96 3.97
C ARG A 22 0.30 -7.19 4.80
N GLU A 23 -0.71 -7.12 5.68
CA GLU A 23 -1.19 -8.28 6.44
C GLU A 23 -1.61 -9.43 5.53
N LYS A 24 -2.31 -9.14 4.42
CA LYS A 24 -2.69 -10.16 3.43
C LYS A 24 -1.46 -10.78 2.76
N PHE A 25 -0.46 -9.98 2.40
CA PHE A 25 0.76 -10.52 1.80
C PHE A 25 1.47 -11.47 2.76
N GLU A 26 1.54 -11.12 4.04
CA GLU A 26 2.10 -12.00 5.08
C GLU A 26 1.26 -13.27 5.26
N GLN A 27 -0.07 -13.14 5.33
CA GLN A 27 -1.00 -14.26 5.48
C GLN A 27 -0.86 -15.30 4.36
N PHE A 28 -0.68 -14.86 3.11
CA PHE A 28 -0.53 -15.74 1.94
C PHE A 28 0.94 -16.05 1.60
N ASN A 29 1.89 -15.64 2.46
CA ASN A 29 3.34 -15.76 2.23
C ASN A 29 3.77 -15.24 0.84
N TYR A 30 3.14 -14.16 0.39
CA TYR A 30 3.43 -13.51 -0.88
C TYR A 30 4.70 -12.66 -0.75
N ARG A 31 5.81 -13.16 -1.29
CA ARG A 31 7.15 -12.54 -1.16
C ARG A 31 7.71 -11.98 -2.45
N ASP A 32 6.96 -12.01 -3.55
CA ASP A 32 7.47 -11.50 -4.83
C ASP A 32 7.46 -9.97 -4.89
N TYR A 33 6.59 -9.33 -4.11
CA TYR A 33 6.47 -7.87 -4.07
C TYR A 33 6.28 -7.37 -2.65
N THR A 34 6.64 -6.10 -2.43
CA THR A 34 6.48 -5.40 -1.17
C THR A 34 5.94 -4.00 -1.40
N ILE A 35 5.18 -3.49 -0.43
CA ILE A 35 4.75 -2.10 -0.38
C ILE A 35 5.66 -1.36 0.61
N LYS A 36 6.52 -0.45 0.14
CA LYS A 36 7.38 0.38 1.01
C LYS A 36 6.74 1.73 1.31
N THR A 37 6.99 2.24 2.51
CA THR A 37 6.62 3.60 2.90
C THR A 37 7.78 4.53 2.56
N VAL A 38 7.50 5.57 1.77
CA VAL A 38 8.44 6.65 1.46
C VAL A 38 7.99 7.89 2.24
N TRP A 39 8.69 8.20 3.32
CA TRP A 39 8.33 9.29 4.22
C TRP A 39 8.26 10.64 3.49
N GLY A 40 7.15 11.36 3.68
CA GLY A 40 6.89 12.64 3.02
C GLY A 40 6.42 12.54 1.57
N LEU A 41 6.34 11.34 0.98
CA LEU A 41 5.94 11.12 -0.42
C LEU A 41 4.77 10.13 -0.56
N GLY A 42 4.68 9.11 0.30
CA GLY A 42 3.60 8.13 0.29
C GLY A 42 4.09 6.69 0.27
N TYR A 43 3.62 5.90 -0.69
CA TYR A 43 3.88 4.45 -0.79
C TYR A 43 4.34 4.04 -2.18
N THR A 44 5.21 3.04 -2.26
CA THR A 44 5.68 2.44 -3.52
C THR A 44 5.49 0.92 -3.48
N PHE A 45 5.13 0.34 -4.62
CA PHE A 45 4.99 -1.11 -4.79
C PHE A 45 6.12 -1.62 -5.67
N GLU A 46 6.99 -2.45 -5.08
CA GLU A 46 8.23 -2.89 -5.70
C GLU A 46 8.34 -4.41 -5.71
N ARG A 47 8.94 -4.95 -6.75
CA ARG A 47 9.31 -6.37 -6.82
C ARG A 47 10.50 -6.61 -5.90
N ASN A 48 10.44 -7.64 -5.06
CA ASN A 48 11.59 -8.07 -4.29
C ASN A 48 12.62 -8.66 -5.24
N GLN A 49 13.80 -8.05 -5.31
CA GLN A 49 14.92 -8.60 -6.07
C GLN A 49 15.45 -9.80 -5.29
N ILE A 50 15.44 -10.96 -5.94
CA ILE A 50 16.01 -12.22 -5.46
C ILE A 50 17.53 -12.07 -5.38
#